data_AF-A0A2N2RB56-F1
#
_entry.id   AF-A0A2N2RB56-F1
#
_cell.length_a   1.000
_cell.length_b   1.000
_cell.length_c   1.000
_cell.angle_alpha   90.00
_cell.angle_beta   90.00
_cell.angle_gamma   90.00
#
_symmetry.space_group_name_H-M   'P 1'
#
loop_
_entity.id
_entity.type
_entity.pdbx_description
1 polymer ?
#
loop_
_entity_poly.entity_id
_entity_poly.type
_entity_poly.pdbx_seq_one_letter_code
_entity_poly.pdbx_strand_id
1 'polypeptide(L)'
;MRKWFLLLLFWSGRFDVLDAMRWIAGHTDAEHVYAYIEHEFPGEELPQLEAEYSIDRIYRREQERKINNNVPNSKDGIDALYDIVLKHFNVASLTMVPESEWADFVLSLRKDEKFHLEPHTVYAENNHDVIGVNISFVMHETE
;
A
#
# COMPACT_ATOMS: atom_id res chain seq x y z
N MET A 1 26.83 1.74 6.94
CA MET A 1 26.09 2.81 7.66
C MET A 1 24.82 3.24 6.94
N ARG A 2 24.84 3.61 5.65
CA ARG A 2 23.64 4.06 4.91
C ARG A 2 22.51 3.01 4.86
N LYS A 3 22.83 1.77 4.52
CA LYS A 3 21.87 0.65 4.48
C LYS A 3 21.15 0.42 5.81
N TRP A 4 21.91 0.30 6.91
CA TRP A 4 21.37 0.17 8.27
C TRP A 4 20.45 1.32 8.68
N PHE A 5 20.82 2.56 8.33
CA PHE A 5 19.98 3.72 8.61
C PHE A 5 18.64 3.65 7.86
N LEU A 6 18.65 3.21 6.60
CA LEU A 6 17.41 3.04 5.81
C LEU A 6 16.48 2.00 6.44
N LEU A 7 17.01 0.89 6.95
CA LEU A 7 16.21 -0.12 7.64
C LEU A 7 15.57 0.42 8.92
N LEU A 8 16.35 1.15 9.74
CA LEU A 8 15.82 1.78 10.96
C LEU A 8 14.76 2.84 10.65
N LEU A 9 14.99 3.65 9.60
CA LEU A 9 14.04 4.66 9.17
C LEU A 9 12.73 4.01 8.71
N PHE A 10 12.80 2.95 7.90
CA PHE A 10 11.62 2.19 7.49
C PHE A 10 10.86 1.63 8.68
N TRP A 11 11.53 1.05 9.66
CA TRP A 11 10.85 0.55 10.86
C TRP A 11 10.15 1.63 11.68
N SER A 12 10.63 2.88 11.61
CA SER A 12 10.01 4.00 12.33
C SER A 12 8.76 4.57 11.63
N GLY A 13 8.69 4.51 10.30
CA GLY A 13 7.65 5.21 9.53
C GLY A 13 7.05 4.44 8.36
N ARG A 14 7.44 3.17 8.17
CA ARG A 14 6.92 2.23 7.17
C ARG A 14 6.90 2.84 5.76
N PHE A 15 5.77 2.74 5.08
CA PHE A 15 5.51 3.28 3.75
C PHE A 15 5.60 4.82 3.68
N ASP A 16 5.32 5.54 4.77
CA ASP A 16 5.30 7.02 4.77
C ASP A 16 6.70 7.64 4.60
N VAL A 17 7.74 6.90 4.97
CA VAL A 17 9.13 7.37 4.85
C VAL A 17 9.79 6.96 3.54
N LEU A 18 9.11 6.22 2.65
CA LEU A 18 9.73 5.72 1.42
C LEU A 18 10.29 6.83 0.53
N ASP A 19 9.61 7.98 0.42
CA ASP A 19 10.15 9.12 -0.34
C ASP A 19 11.40 9.72 0.31
N ALA A 20 11.41 9.83 1.65
CA ALA A 20 12.59 10.27 2.39
C ALA A 20 13.74 9.26 2.27
N MET A 21 13.45 7.96 2.34
CA MET A 21 14.43 6.89 2.17
C MET A 21 15.05 6.92 0.77
N ARG A 22 14.22 7.06 -0.27
CA ARG A 22 14.62 7.23 -1.66
C ARG A 22 15.53 8.43 -1.85
N TRP A 23 15.19 9.57 -1.24
CA TRP A 23 16.00 10.77 -1.26
C TRP A 23 17.35 10.57 -0.56
N ILE A 24 17.34 10.00 0.65
CA ILE A 24 18.55 9.67 1.43
C ILE A 24 19.40 8.64 0.71
N ALA A 25 18.79 7.70 -0.04
CA ALA A 25 19.44 6.73 -0.90
C ALA A 25 20.02 7.34 -2.19
N GLY A 26 19.79 8.63 -2.45
CA GLY A 26 20.43 9.40 -3.52
C GLY A 26 19.56 9.46 -4.77
N HIS A 27 18.27 9.74 -4.60
CA HIS A 27 17.27 9.72 -5.67
C HIS A 27 17.25 8.39 -6.46
N THR A 28 17.57 7.29 -5.77
CA THR A 28 17.38 5.93 -6.30
C THR A 28 15.89 5.68 -6.53
N ASP A 29 15.51 4.61 -7.20
CA ASP A 29 14.09 4.25 -7.33
C ASP A 29 13.53 3.76 -5.98
N ALA A 30 12.28 4.15 -5.67
CA ALA A 30 11.53 3.64 -4.52
C ALA A 30 11.39 2.11 -4.58
N GLU A 31 11.19 1.54 -5.76
CA GLU A 31 11.12 0.10 -5.98
C GLU A 31 12.41 -0.58 -5.52
N HIS A 32 13.57 -0.02 -5.89
CA HIS A 32 14.87 -0.57 -5.48
C HIS A 32 15.11 -0.45 -3.97
N VAL A 33 14.64 0.62 -3.35
CA VAL A 33 14.70 0.80 -1.90
C VAL A 33 13.80 -0.22 -1.19
N TYR A 34 12.60 -0.47 -1.73
CA TYR A 34 11.67 -1.43 -1.17
C TYR A 34 12.15 -2.87 -1.32
N ALA A 35 12.58 -3.26 -2.53
CA ALA A 35 13.17 -4.57 -2.79
C ALA A 35 14.40 -4.86 -1.91
N TYR A 36 15.17 -3.82 -1.57
CA TYR A 36 16.26 -3.94 -0.60
C TYR A 36 15.75 -4.33 0.81
N ILE A 37 14.65 -3.74 1.26
CA ILE A 37 14.03 -4.07 2.55
C ILE A 37 13.49 -5.50 2.51
N GLU A 38 12.78 -5.88 1.45
CA GLU A 38 12.27 -7.23 1.25
C GLU A 38 13.38 -8.28 1.31
N HIS A 39 14.51 -8.00 0.66
CA HIS A 39 15.65 -8.91 0.64
C HIS A 39 16.30 -9.09 2.02
N GLU A 40 16.37 -8.03 2.82
CA GLU A 40 16.99 -8.07 4.16
C GLU A 40 16.06 -8.66 5.22
N PHE A 41 14.74 -8.64 4.98
CA PHE A 41 13.71 -9.17 5.90
C PHE A 41 12.75 -10.14 5.20
N PRO A 42 13.24 -11.30 4.73
CA PRO A 42 12.37 -12.34 4.21
C PRO A 42 11.58 -12.97 5.38
N GLY A 43 10.27 -12.73 5.46
CA GLY A 43 9.44 -13.28 6.52
C GLY A 43 8.02 -12.72 6.57
N GLU A 44 7.29 -13.07 7.64
CA GLU A 44 5.87 -12.71 7.83
C GLU A 44 5.65 -11.22 8.16
N GLU A 45 6.69 -10.49 8.54
CA GLU A 45 6.59 -9.11 8.99
C GLU A 45 6.18 -8.14 7.87
N LEU A 46 6.69 -8.34 6.64
CA LEU A 46 6.36 -7.48 5.50
C LEU A 46 4.93 -7.68 4.97
N PRO A 47 4.44 -8.90 4.75
CA PRO A 47 3.03 -9.13 4.43
C PRO A 47 2.08 -8.53 5.47
N GLN A 48 2.41 -8.62 6.76
CA GLN A 48 1.61 -7.99 7.81
C GLN A 48 1.61 -6.46 7.67
N LEU A 49 2.78 -5.87 7.40
CA LEU A 49 2.92 -4.43 7.20
C LEU A 49 2.12 -3.92 6.00
N GLU A 50 2.16 -4.65 4.89
CA GLU A 50 1.40 -4.36 3.68
C GLU A 50 -0.11 -4.44 3.95
N ALA A 51 -0.56 -5.46 4.69
CA ALA A 51 -1.96 -5.57 5.10
C ALA A 51 -2.39 -4.38 5.96
N GLU A 52 -1.60 -4.01 6.98
CA GLU A 52 -1.88 -2.86 7.84
C GLU A 52 -1.97 -1.55 7.03
N TYR A 53 -1.04 -1.32 6.10
CA TYR A 53 -1.09 -0.17 5.20
C TYR A 53 -2.36 -0.19 4.33
N SER A 54 -2.72 -1.36 3.82
CA SER A 54 -3.91 -1.53 2.98
C SER A 54 -5.20 -1.25 3.73
N ILE A 55 -5.28 -1.66 5.00
CA ILE A 55 -6.41 -1.41 5.89
C ILE A 55 -6.61 0.10 6.10
N ASP A 56 -5.53 0.83 6.41
CA ASP A 56 -5.59 2.31 6.55
C ASP A 56 -6.07 2.98 5.26
N ARG A 57 -5.55 2.53 4.11
CA ARG A 57 -5.94 3.06 2.80
C ARG A 57 -7.41 2.80 2.47
N ILE A 58 -7.92 1.61 2.79
CA ILE A 58 -9.35 1.28 2.66
C ILE A 58 -10.20 2.16 3.58
N TYR A 59 -9.78 2.31 4.84
CA TYR A 59 -10.50 3.15 5.80
C TYR A 59 -10.61 4.59 5.28
N ARG A 60 -9.49 5.18 4.84
CA ARG A 60 -9.47 6.53 4.26
C ARG A 60 -10.36 6.62 3.03
N ARG A 61 -10.33 5.62 2.15
CA ARG A 61 -11.18 5.55 0.95
C ARG A 61 -12.67 5.55 1.31
N GLU A 62 -13.06 4.79 2.32
CA GLU A 62 -14.44 4.77 2.85
C GLU A 62 -14.87 6.15 3.36
N GLN A 63 -13.99 6.87 4.08
CA GLN A 63 -14.29 8.23 4.56
C GLN A 63 -14.43 9.23 3.39
N GLU A 64 -13.56 9.15 2.39
CA GLU A 64 -13.63 10.00 1.19
C GLU A 64 -14.93 9.79 0.42
N ARG A 65 -15.41 8.53 0.30
CA ARG A 65 -16.71 8.21 -0.30
C ARG A 65 -17.89 8.78 0.49
N LYS A 66 -17.85 8.75 1.83
CA LYS A 66 -18.90 9.33 2.69
C LYS A 66 -19.04 10.83 2.49
N ILE A 67 -17.92 11.52 2.30
CA ILE A 67 -17.88 12.98 2.11
C ILE A 67 -18.28 13.34 0.67
N ASN A 68 -17.83 12.57 -0.31
CA ASN A 68 -18.04 12.82 -1.72
C ASN A 68 -18.72 11.62 -2.41
N ASN A 69 -20.03 11.70 -2.63
CA ASN A 69 -20.79 10.66 -3.36
C ASN A 69 -20.39 10.52 -4.84
N ASN A 70 -19.50 11.38 -5.35
CA ASN A 70 -19.11 11.47 -6.75
C ASN A 70 -17.60 11.27 -6.94
N VAL A 71 -16.92 10.56 -6.02
CA VAL A 71 -15.54 10.16 -6.31
C VAL A 71 -15.58 9.13 -7.43
N PRO A 72 -14.93 9.38 -8.59
CA PRO A 72 -14.85 8.39 -9.64
C PRO A 72 -14.28 7.09 -9.07
N ASN A 73 -14.85 5.94 -9.46
CA ASN A 73 -14.13 4.68 -9.35
C ASN A 73 -12.90 4.84 -10.26
N SER A 74 -11.75 5.06 -9.64
CA SER A 74 -10.47 5.00 -10.32
C SER A 74 -10.25 3.52 -10.66
N LYS A 75 -9.62 3.21 -11.80
CA LYS A 75 -9.12 1.85 -12.03
C LYS A 75 -7.80 1.65 -11.26
N ASP A 76 -7.76 2.12 -10.04
CA ASP A 76 -6.61 1.97 -9.15
C ASP A 76 -6.74 0.66 -8.40
N GLY A 77 -5.61 0.05 -8.05
CA GLY A 77 -5.60 -1.24 -7.37
C GLY A 77 -6.27 -1.20 -6.00
N ILE A 78 -6.22 -0.06 -5.31
CA ILE A 78 -6.93 0.13 -4.04
C ILE A 78 -8.45 0.04 -4.21
N ASP A 79 -8.98 0.54 -5.33
CA ASP A 79 -10.41 0.44 -5.64
C ASP A 79 -10.78 -1.01 -5.93
N ALA A 80 -9.92 -1.76 -6.62
CA ALA A 80 -10.12 -3.20 -6.85
C ALA A 80 -10.09 -4.00 -5.53
N LEU A 81 -9.13 -3.74 -4.65
CA LEU A 81 -9.06 -4.38 -3.34
C LEU A 81 -10.31 -4.05 -2.51
N TYR A 82 -10.70 -2.78 -2.47
CA TYR A 82 -11.90 -2.34 -1.76
C TYR A 82 -13.18 -3.00 -2.30
N ASP A 83 -13.34 -3.11 -3.62
CA ASP A 83 -14.47 -3.80 -4.25
C ASP A 83 -14.51 -5.30 -3.88
N ILE A 84 -13.36 -5.97 -3.75
CA ILE A 84 -13.29 -7.36 -3.28
C ILE A 84 -13.79 -7.47 -1.83
N VAL A 85 -13.37 -6.55 -0.95
CA VAL A 85 -13.84 -6.53 0.45
C VAL A 85 -15.35 -6.32 0.51
N LEU A 86 -15.88 -5.34 -0.22
CA LEU A 86 -17.33 -5.09 -0.29
C LEU A 86 -18.10 -6.33 -0.80
N LYS A 87 -17.58 -6.99 -1.83
CA LYS A 87 -18.19 -8.20 -2.41
C LYS A 87 -18.17 -9.37 -1.44
N HIS A 88 -17.10 -9.54 -0.65
CA HIS A 88 -17.00 -10.60 0.36
C HIS A 88 -18.09 -10.48 1.43
N PHE A 89 -18.31 -9.27 1.95
CA PHE A 89 -19.34 -9.00 2.96
C PHE A 89 -20.75 -8.78 2.37
N ASN A 90 -20.87 -8.73 1.04
CA ASN A 90 -22.11 -8.45 0.31
C ASN A 90 -22.77 -7.12 0.75
N VAL A 91 -21.95 -6.08 0.89
CA VAL A 91 -22.38 -4.74 1.31
C VAL A 91 -21.98 -3.68 0.28
N ALA A 92 -22.74 -2.58 0.25
CA ALA A 92 -22.41 -1.42 -0.59
C ALA A 92 -21.41 -0.45 0.07
N SER A 93 -21.22 -0.55 1.39
CA SER A 93 -20.31 0.28 2.20
C SER A 93 -19.92 -0.50 3.46
N LEU A 94 -18.71 -0.26 3.97
CA LEU A 94 -18.21 -0.89 5.20
C LEU A 94 -18.75 -0.26 6.49
N THR A 95 -19.63 0.75 6.40
CA THR A 95 -20.14 1.48 7.59
C THR A 95 -20.83 0.58 8.63
N MET A 96 -21.45 -0.52 8.19
CA MET A 96 -22.17 -1.44 9.08
C MET A 96 -21.36 -2.71 9.43
N VAL A 97 -20.17 -2.87 8.84
CA VAL A 97 -19.29 -4.02 9.12
C VAL A 97 -18.27 -3.60 10.17
N PRO A 98 -18.08 -4.37 11.26
CA PRO A 98 -17.06 -4.06 12.25
C PRO A 98 -15.67 -3.96 11.61
N GLU A 99 -14.90 -2.95 12.01
CA GLU A 99 -13.56 -2.70 11.46
C GLU A 99 -12.64 -3.90 11.57
N SER A 100 -12.67 -4.59 12.71
CA SER A 100 -11.90 -5.80 12.94
C SER A 100 -12.21 -6.90 11.92
N GLU A 101 -13.47 -7.09 11.54
CA GLU A 101 -13.86 -8.21 10.66
C GLU A 101 -13.32 -8.02 9.24
N TRP A 102 -13.49 -6.84 8.66
CA TRP A 102 -12.99 -6.60 7.31
C TRP A 102 -11.47 -6.37 7.30
N ALA A 103 -10.88 -5.85 8.37
CA ALA A 103 -9.43 -5.77 8.52
C ALA A 103 -8.79 -7.17 8.58
N ASP A 104 -9.36 -8.09 9.35
CA ASP A 104 -8.92 -9.49 9.42
C ASP A 104 -9.01 -10.17 8.04
N PHE A 105 -10.03 -9.83 7.24
CA PHE A 105 -10.16 -10.32 5.87
C PHE A 105 -9.09 -9.74 4.93
N VAL A 106 -8.75 -8.45 5.03
CA VAL A 106 -7.64 -7.88 4.22
C VAL A 106 -6.32 -8.53 4.59
N LEU A 107 -6.12 -8.84 5.88
CA LEU A 107 -4.93 -9.55 6.35
C LEU A 107 -4.87 -10.99 5.81
N SER A 108 -6.00 -11.70 5.75
CA SER A 108 -6.03 -13.03 5.13
C SER A 108 -5.77 -12.97 3.62
N LEU A 109 -6.34 -11.99 2.90
CA LEU A 109 -6.05 -11.78 1.49
C LEU A 109 -4.56 -11.55 1.23
N ARG A 110 -3.88 -10.79 2.10
CA ARG A 110 -2.45 -10.55 1.94
C ARG A 110 -1.61 -11.79 2.24
N LYS A 111 -1.98 -12.55 3.28
CA LYS A 111 -1.35 -13.83 3.63
C LYS A 111 -1.50 -14.87 2.53
N ASP A 112 -2.65 -14.88 1.86
CA ASP A 112 -2.93 -15.74 0.72
C ASP A 112 -2.33 -15.22 -0.60
N GLU A 113 -1.47 -14.18 -0.52
CA GLU A 113 -0.80 -13.54 -1.66
C GLU A 113 -1.76 -13.11 -2.77
N LYS A 114 -3.01 -12.73 -2.41
CA LYS A 114 -4.01 -12.25 -3.37
C LYS A 114 -3.71 -10.86 -3.91
N PHE A 115 -2.88 -10.12 -3.20
CA PHE A 115 -2.35 -8.84 -3.64
C PHE A 115 -1.01 -8.58 -2.97
N HIS A 116 -0.24 -7.64 -3.52
CA HIS A 116 0.96 -7.07 -2.90
C HIS A 116 1.05 -5.57 -3.21
N LEU A 117 1.96 -4.88 -2.51
CA LEU A 117 2.20 -3.45 -2.70
C LEU A 117 3.49 -3.20 -3.48
N GLU A 118 3.43 -2.33 -4.49
CA GLU A 118 4.59 -1.90 -5.26
C GLU A 118 4.80 -0.38 -5.15
N PRO A 119 5.88 0.08 -4.50
CA PRO A 119 6.23 1.49 -4.49
C PRO A 119 6.88 1.91 -5.81
N HIS A 120 6.41 3.00 -6.40
CA HIS A 120 6.98 3.58 -7.62
C HIS A 120 7.37 5.04 -7.43
N THR A 121 8.49 5.41 -8.04
CA THR A 121 8.92 6.81 -8.11
C THR A 121 8.09 7.57 -9.15
N VAL A 122 7.57 8.73 -8.77
CA VAL A 122 6.83 9.63 -9.68
C VAL A 122 7.77 10.74 -10.13
N TYR A 123 7.95 10.87 -11.44
CA TYR A 123 8.79 11.89 -12.06
C TYR A 123 7.96 13.09 -12.54
N ALA A 124 8.57 14.28 -12.55
CA ALA A 124 8.01 15.46 -13.19
C ALA A 124 7.99 15.29 -14.72
N GLU A 125 7.33 16.21 -15.42
CA GLU A 125 7.25 16.19 -16.90
C GLU A 125 8.61 16.20 -17.60
N ASN A 126 9.66 16.71 -16.93
CA ASN A 126 11.03 16.70 -17.43
C ASN A 126 11.73 15.34 -17.31
N ASN A 127 11.07 14.34 -16.71
CA ASN A 127 11.52 12.97 -16.50
C ASN A 127 12.84 12.82 -15.72
N HIS A 128 13.29 13.87 -15.05
CA HIS A 128 14.54 13.90 -14.28
C HIS A 128 14.29 14.28 -12.82
N ASP A 129 13.37 15.21 -12.57
CA ASP A 129 13.03 15.60 -11.21
C ASP A 129 12.01 14.64 -10.63
N VAL A 130 12.27 14.17 -9.41
CA VAL A 130 11.33 13.32 -8.71
C VAL A 130 10.38 14.18 -7.89
N ILE A 131 9.08 13.97 -8.08
CA ILE A 131 8.00 14.70 -7.39
C ILE A 131 7.39 13.92 -6.23
N GLY A 132 7.64 12.61 -6.14
CA GLY A 132 7.26 11.82 -4.98
C GLY A 132 7.33 10.32 -5.21
N VAL A 133 6.66 9.58 -4.32
CA VAL A 133 6.48 8.14 -4.38
C VAL A 133 4.99 7.83 -4.34
N ASN A 134 4.54 6.92 -5.19
CA ASN A 134 3.20 6.34 -5.14
C ASN A 134 3.30 4.85 -4.77
N ILE A 135 2.26 4.30 -4.15
CA ILE A 135 2.18 2.88 -3.80
C ILE A 135 1.02 2.28 -4.56
N SER A 136 1.34 1.42 -5.51
CA SER A 136 0.36 0.65 -6.28
C SER A 136 -0.07 -0.58 -5.49
N PHE A 137 -1.34 -0.94 -5.65
CA PHE A 137 -1.88 -2.21 -5.18
C PHE A 137 -1.98 -3.14 -6.37
N VAL A 138 -1.21 -4.22 -6.38
CA VAL A 138 -1.21 -5.16 -7.49
C VAL A 138 -1.98 -6.40 -7.09
N MET A 139 -3.08 -6.65 -7.80
CA MET A 139 -3.96 -7.79 -7.54
C MET A 139 -3.48 -9.01 -8.32
N HIS A 140 -3.43 -10.17 -7.67
CA HIS A 140 -3.22 -11.44 -8.36
C HIS A 140 -4.59 -12.04 -8.74
N GLU A 141 -4.85 -12.14 -10.05
CA GLU A 141 -6.02 -12.89 -10.53
C GLU A 141 -5.88 -14.35 -10.10
N THR A 142 -6.86 -14.84 -9.36
CA THR A 142 -6.97 -16.27 -9.09
C THR A 142 -7.60 -16.88 -10.33
N GLU A 143 -6.80 -17.55 -11.16
CA GLU A 143 -7.32 -18.49 -12.17
C GLU A 143 -8.12 -19.63 -11.53
#